data_AF-A0A9E3N8T0-F1
#
_entry.id   AF-A0A9E3N8T0-F1
#
_cell.length_a   1.000
_cell.length_b   1.000
_cell.length_c   1.000
_cell.angle_alpha   90.00
_cell.angle_beta   90.00
_cell.angle_gamma   90.00
#
_symmetry.space_group_name_H-M   'P 1'
#
loop_
_entity.id
_entity.type
_entity.pdbx_description
1 polymer ?
#
loop_
_entity_poly.entity_id
_entity_poly.type
_entity_poly.pdbx_seq_one_letter_code
_entity_poly.pdbx_strand_id
1 'polypeptide(L)'
;MATGLRLMFGGDVMLGRLVRDVMLRDGIHAPLAGVAPLLRPADLAIANLECALTDSGERWHGAPKAYYFAAPPGAGQALVDAGIRLVSLANNHSLDYDVQGLADTLRILDAHGIAHTGAGPDLAWAQSPAVVACGDVLVGMAAFCDHQDDFAATDDHPGI
;
A
#
# COMPACT_ATOMS: atom_id res chain seq x y z
N MET A 1 2.01 -14.45 -32.05
CA MET A 1 1.16 -15.04 -30.99
C MET A 1 0.65 -13.89 -30.15
N ALA A 2 -0.65 -13.79 -29.88
CA ALA A 2 -1.15 -12.78 -28.94
C ALA A 2 -0.60 -13.12 -27.55
N THR A 3 0.35 -12.34 -27.06
CA THR A 3 0.82 -12.41 -25.67
C THR A 3 -0.29 -11.84 -24.81
N GLY A 4 -1.01 -12.69 -24.08
CA GLY A 4 -2.04 -12.24 -23.15
C GLY A 4 -1.43 -11.42 -22.00
N LEU A 5 -2.20 -10.47 -21.48
CA LEU A 5 -1.84 -9.70 -20.29
C LEU A 5 -1.94 -10.59 -19.04
N ARG A 6 -0.85 -10.69 -18.26
CA ARG A 6 -0.80 -11.42 -16.99
C ARG A 6 -0.83 -10.45 -15.82
N LEU A 7 -1.94 -10.46 -15.09
CA LEU A 7 -2.12 -9.75 -13.83
C LEU A 7 -1.94 -10.72 -12.65
N MET A 8 -1.28 -10.27 -11.59
CA MET A 8 -1.18 -10.99 -10.32
C MET A 8 -1.79 -10.15 -9.20
N PHE A 9 -2.58 -10.78 -8.33
CA PHE A 9 -3.21 -10.13 -7.20
C PHE A 9 -2.72 -10.79 -5.91
N GLY A 10 -2.06 -10.01 -5.07
CA GLY A 10 -1.79 -10.34 -3.67
C GLY A 10 -2.93 -9.83 -2.79
N GLY A 11 -3.17 -10.53 -1.68
CA GLY A 11 -4.05 -10.05 -0.61
C GLY A 11 -3.35 -9.00 0.24
N ASP A 12 -3.62 -9.04 1.54
CA ASP A 12 -3.05 -8.11 2.52
C ASP A 12 -1.55 -8.31 2.67
N VAL A 13 -0.80 -7.25 2.36
CA VAL A 13 0.64 -7.15 2.54
C VAL A 13 0.88 -6.33 3.82
N MET A 14 0.75 -6.99 4.97
CA MET A 14 1.03 -6.41 6.28
C MET A 14 2.52 -6.61 6.62
N LEU A 15 3.32 -5.56 6.44
CA LEU A 15 4.77 -5.58 6.67
C LEU A 15 5.16 -5.05 8.08
N GLY A 16 4.18 -4.91 8.97
CA GLY A 16 4.35 -4.49 10.36
C GLY A 16 4.61 -5.65 11.34
N ARG A 17 4.57 -5.35 12.64
CA ARG A 17 4.76 -6.32 13.74
C ARG A 17 6.00 -7.22 13.54
N LEU A 18 5.82 -8.54 13.63
CA LEU A 18 6.91 -9.52 13.51
C LEU A 18 7.53 -9.51 12.10
N VAL A 19 6.79 -9.06 11.08
CA VAL A 19 7.32 -8.93 9.72
C VAL A 19 8.32 -7.77 9.66
N ARG A 20 8.02 -6.64 10.32
CA ARG A 20 8.99 -5.55 10.52
C ARG A 20 10.26 -6.05 11.21
N ASP A 21 10.14 -6.88 12.24
CA ASP A 21 11.31 -7.44 12.94
C ASP A 21 12.15 -8.34 12.02
N VAL A 22 11.52 -9.12 11.15
CA VAL A 22 12.21 -9.89 10.09
C VAL A 22 12.92 -8.94 9.13
N MET A 23 12.29 -7.86 8.68
CA MET A 23 12.92 -6.89 7.79
C MET A 23 14.15 -6.23 8.40
N LEU A 24 14.07 -5.87 9.69
CA LEU A 24 15.18 -5.23 10.41
C LEU A 24 16.35 -6.19 10.66
N ARG A 25 16.06 -7.47 10.87
CA ARG A 25 17.08 -8.49 11.16
C ARG A 25 17.69 -9.09 9.90
N ASP A 26 16.86 -9.45 8.93
CA ASP A 26 17.22 -10.28 7.78
C ASP A 26 17.23 -9.47 6.45
N GLY A 27 16.86 -8.19 6.50
CA GLY A 27 16.83 -7.28 5.37
C GLY A 27 15.42 -7.07 4.78
N ILE A 28 15.20 -5.91 4.15
CA ILE A 28 13.87 -5.48 3.68
C ILE A 28 13.19 -6.45 2.71
N HIS A 29 13.95 -7.25 1.95
CA HIS A 29 13.41 -8.20 0.98
C HIS A 29 12.95 -9.52 1.60
N ALA A 30 13.37 -9.82 2.84
CA ALA A 30 13.17 -11.13 3.45
C ALA A 30 11.68 -11.56 3.49
N PRO A 31 10.69 -10.70 3.82
CA PRO A 31 9.29 -11.11 3.85
C PRO A 31 8.71 -11.54 2.50
N LEU A 32 9.17 -10.93 1.40
CA LEU A 32 8.62 -11.16 0.06
C LEU A 32 9.48 -12.09 -0.80
N ALA A 33 10.66 -12.50 -0.31
CA ALA A 33 11.62 -13.27 -1.09
C ALA A 33 11.05 -14.57 -1.67
N GLY A 34 10.20 -15.28 -0.92
CA GLY A 34 9.58 -16.53 -1.35
C GLY A 34 8.49 -16.37 -2.42
N VAL A 35 7.80 -15.22 -2.45
CA VAL A 35 6.69 -14.97 -3.38
C VAL A 35 7.09 -14.13 -4.59
N ALA A 36 8.16 -13.33 -4.47
CA ALA A 36 8.64 -12.47 -5.55
C ALA A 36 8.90 -13.20 -6.89
N PRO A 37 9.43 -14.44 -6.94
CA PRO A 37 9.55 -15.20 -8.20
C PRO A 37 8.21 -15.48 -8.89
N LEU A 38 7.10 -15.51 -8.16
CA LEU A 38 5.75 -15.71 -8.70
C LEU A 38 5.14 -14.40 -9.25
N LEU A 39 5.47 -13.28 -8.62
CA LEU A 39 4.94 -11.96 -8.94
C LEU A 39 5.69 -11.30 -10.11
N ARG A 40 7.03 -11.30 -10.09
CA ARG A 40 7.87 -10.62 -11.09
C ARG A 40 7.60 -10.94 -12.56
N PRO A 41 7.20 -12.17 -12.95
CA PRO A 41 6.90 -12.47 -14.35
C PRO A 41 5.54 -11.94 -14.84
N ALA A 42 4.73 -11.30 -13.98
CA ALA A 42 3.49 -10.65 -14.39
C ALA A 42 3.78 -9.30 -15.05
N ASP A 43 2.88 -8.87 -15.94
CA ASP A 43 2.93 -7.52 -16.51
C ASP A 43 2.58 -6.46 -15.47
N LEU A 44 1.75 -6.84 -14.48
CA LEU A 44 1.41 -6.03 -13.32
C LEU A 44 1.05 -6.92 -12.13
N ALA A 45 1.71 -6.68 -10.99
CA ALA A 45 1.31 -7.23 -9.70
C ALA A 45 0.68 -6.16 -8.82
N ILE A 46 -0.47 -6.50 -8.25
CA ILE A 46 -1.35 -5.65 -7.46
C ILE A 46 -1.43 -6.23 -6.04
N ALA A 47 -1.48 -5.39 -5.01
CA ALA A 47 -1.65 -5.86 -3.63
C ALA A 47 -2.54 -4.93 -2.78
N ASN A 48 -3.09 -5.42 -1.68
CA ASN A 48 -3.67 -4.57 -0.65
C ASN A 48 -2.58 -4.25 0.39
N LEU A 49 -2.19 -2.98 0.55
CA LEU A 49 -1.13 -2.60 1.48
C LEU A 49 -1.75 -2.34 2.87
N GLU A 50 -1.63 -3.32 3.77
CA GLU A 50 -2.24 -3.30 5.10
C GLU A 50 -1.22 -2.84 6.17
N CYS A 51 -0.59 -1.69 5.94
CA CYS A 51 0.24 -1.02 6.95
C CYS A 51 0.66 0.37 6.47
N ALA A 52 0.93 1.27 7.41
CA ALA A 52 1.62 2.51 7.12
C ALA A 52 3.10 2.26 6.80
N LEU A 53 3.65 2.95 5.81
CA LEU A 53 5.09 3.03 5.56
C LEU A 53 5.62 4.30 6.21
N THR A 54 6.10 4.20 7.45
CA THR A 54 6.50 5.40 8.21
C THR A 54 7.45 5.03 9.35
N ASP A 55 8.29 6.01 9.74
CA ASP A 55 9.06 5.99 10.99
C ASP A 55 8.37 6.82 12.09
N SER A 56 7.22 7.42 11.80
CA SER A 56 6.43 8.15 12.80
C SER A 56 6.08 7.24 13.97
N GLY A 57 6.21 7.77 15.19
CA GLY A 57 5.72 7.13 16.41
C GLY A 57 4.31 7.55 16.80
N GLU A 58 3.74 8.51 16.07
CA GLU A 58 2.41 9.06 16.34
C GLU A 58 1.36 8.06 15.86
N ARG A 59 0.74 7.36 16.82
CA ARG A 59 -0.37 6.46 16.54
C ARG A 59 -1.66 7.23 16.48
N TRP A 60 -2.60 6.73 15.69
CA TRP A 60 -3.95 7.23 15.72
C TRP A 60 -4.52 7.24 17.14
N HIS A 61 -5.13 8.37 17.48
CA HIS A 61 -5.51 8.74 18.84
C HIS A 61 -7.02 8.61 19.11
N GLY A 62 -7.80 8.07 18.18
CA GLY A 62 -9.24 7.82 18.35
C GLY A 62 -9.54 6.56 19.15
N ALA A 63 -10.54 5.78 18.71
CA ALA A 63 -10.99 4.60 19.44
C ALA A 63 -9.85 3.57 19.60
N PRO A 64 -9.73 2.86 20.74
CA PRO A 64 -8.64 1.91 20.93
C PRO A 64 -8.65 0.80 19.86
N LYS A 65 -7.51 0.61 19.17
CA LYS A 65 -7.30 -0.52 18.25
C LYS A 65 -6.45 -1.59 18.93
N ALA A 66 -6.73 -2.85 18.60
CA ALA A 66 -5.91 -3.97 19.08
C ALA A 66 -4.49 -3.94 18.48
N TYR A 67 -4.36 -3.43 17.25
CA TYR A 67 -3.12 -3.45 16.51
C TYR A 67 -2.92 -2.16 15.73
N TYR A 68 -1.64 -1.79 15.61
CA TYR A 68 -1.13 -0.70 14.79
C TYR A 68 0.03 -1.26 13.96
N PHE A 69 -0.04 -1.16 12.64
CA PHE A 69 0.90 -1.74 11.69
C PHE A 69 1.68 -0.64 10.98
N ALA A 70 2.98 -0.54 11.30
CA ALA A 70 3.94 0.23 10.51
C ALA A 70 5.06 -0.67 10.01
N ALA A 71 5.45 -0.46 8.76
CA ALA A 71 6.64 -0.99 8.15
C ALA A 71 7.67 0.15 7.96
N PRO A 72 8.98 -0.16 7.99
CA PRO A 72 10.01 0.87 7.77
C PRO A 72 9.87 1.45 6.36
N PRO A 73 10.25 2.73 6.12
CA PRO A 73 10.14 3.34 4.79
C PRO A 73 10.80 2.54 3.65
N GLY A 74 11.87 1.81 3.95
CA GLY A 74 12.54 0.91 2.99
C GLY A 74 11.66 -0.24 2.46
N ALA A 75 10.49 -0.50 3.07
CA ALA A 75 9.51 -1.45 2.57
C ALA A 75 9.00 -1.11 1.15
N GLY A 76 8.99 0.18 0.78
CA GLY A 76 8.64 0.60 -0.58
C GLY A 76 9.52 -0.07 -1.63
N GLN A 77 10.84 -0.11 -1.39
CA GLN A 77 11.78 -0.81 -2.27
C GLN A 77 11.53 -2.33 -2.30
N ALA A 78 11.17 -2.93 -1.17
CA ALA A 78 10.85 -4.36 -1.11
C ALA A 78 9.62 -4.71 -1.98
N LEU A 79 8.58 -3.86 -1.99
CA LEU A 79 7.41 -4.01 -2.88
C LEU A 79 7.83 -3.93 -4.35
N VAL A 80 8.65 -2.94 -4.71
CA VAL A 80 9.16 -2.77 -6.08
C VAL A 80 9.94 -4.00 -6.53
N ASP A 81 10.85 -4.51 -5.70
CA ASP A 81 11.71 -5.64 -6.06
C ASP A 81 10.96 -6.99 -6.05
N ALA A 82 9.82 -7.04 -5.34
CA ALA A 82 8.88 -8.14 -5.45
C ALA A 82 8.05 -8.10 -6.77
N GLY A 83 8.04 -6.97 -7.48
CA GLY A 83 7.29 -6.78 -8.73
C GLY A 83 5.94 -6.09 -8.56
N ILE A 84 5.59 -5.65 -7.34
CA ILE A 84 4.34 -4.93 -7.06
C ILE A 84 4.48 -3.50 -7.61
N ARG A 85 3.47 -3.05 -8.37
CA ARG A 85 3.46 -1.71 -8.99
C ARG A 85 2.14 -0.96 -8.81
N LEU A 86 1.14 -1.58 -8.20
CA LEU A 86 -0.15 -0.97 -7.91
C LEU A 86 -0.66 -1.49 -6.57
N VAL A 87 -1.05 -0.62 -5.65
CA VAL A 87 -1.56 -1.02 -4.34
C VAL A 87 -2.88 -0.36 -3.99
N SER A 88 -3.74 -1.09 -3.29
CA SER A 88 -4.90 -0.53 -2.60
C SER A 88 -4.46 -0.02 -1.23
N LEU A 89 -4.93 1.18 -0.88
CA LEU A 89 -4.83 1.78 0.45
C LEU A 89 -6.19 1.89 1.15
N ALA A 90 -7.29 1.45 0.51
CA ALA A 90 -8.59 1.37 1.15
C ALA A 90 -8.59 0.20 2.16
N ASN A 91 -7.97 0.44 3.31
CA ASN A 91 -7.70 -0.56 4.31
C ASN A 91 -7.81 0.08 5.70
N ASN A 92 -8.30 -0.70 6.67
CA ASN A 92 -8.49 -0.30 8.06
C ASN A 92 -7.20 0.00 8.83
N HIS A 93 -6.02 -0.14 8.23
CA HIS A 93 -4.71 0.13 8.81
C HIS A 93 -3.95 1.30 8.15
N SER A 94 -4.56 2.00 7.18
CA SER A 94 -3.92 3.10 6.44
C SER A 94 -3.63 4.35 7.28
N LEU A 95 -4.42 4.57 8.33
CA LEU A 95 -4.25 5.68 9.29
C LEU A 95 -3.78 5.20 10.67
N ASP A 96 -3.21 3.99 10.81
CA ASP A 96 -2.72 3.51 12.10
C ASP A 96 -1.72 4.46 12.77
N TYR A 97 -0.95 5.18 11.95
CA TYR A 97 0.03 6.18 12.38
C TYR A 97 -0.42 7.60 12.04
N ASP A 98 -1.73 7.80 12.12
CA ASP A 98 -2.42 9.06 11.87
C ASP A 98 -2.17 9.60 10.45
N VAL A 99 -2.61 10.84 10.20
CA VAL A 99 -2.46 11.53 8.91
C VAL A 99 -0.99 11.65 8.48
N GLN A 100 -0.05 11.69 9.43
CA GLN A 100 1.39 11.71 9.14
C GLN A 100 1.85 10.37 8.54
N GLY A 101 1.42 9.24 9.11
CA GLY A 101 1.72 7.91 8.59
C GLY A 101 1.12 7.67 7.22
N LEU A 102 -0.09 8.16 6.97
CA LEU A 102 -0.70 8.15 5.63
C LEU A 102 0.12 8.99 4.66
N ALA A 103 0.44 10.24 5.00
CA ALA A 103 1.22 11.14 4.14
C ALA A 103 2.60 10.57 3.80
N ASP A 104 3.30 9.95 4.76
CA ASP A 104 4.56 9.26 4.50
C ASP A 104 4.38 8.10 3.53
N THR A 105 3.31 7.31 3.71
CA THR A 105 2.98 6.18 2.84
C THR A 105 2.78 6.63 1.40
N LEU A 106 1.93 7.64 1.17
CA LEU A 106 1.67 8.20 -0.16
C LEU A 106 2.99 8.67 -0.81
N ARG A 107 3.80 9.44 -0.07
CA ARG A 107 5.09 9.95 -0.55
C ARG A 107 6.08 8.83 -0.91
N ILE A 108 6.13 7.76 -0.12
CA ILE A 108 7.03 6.62 -0.37
C ILE A 108 6.58 5.85 -1.61
N LEU A 109 5.28 5.60 -1.76
CA LEU A 109 4.74 4.93 -2.95
C LEU A 109 5.02 5.74 -4.22
N ASP A 110 4.79 7.05 -4.17
CA ASP A 110 5.11 7.98 -5.27
C ASP A 110 6.61 7.97 -5.62
N ALA A 111 7.48 8.04 -4.60
CA ALA A 111 8.94 8.01 -4.79
C ALA A 111 9.44 6.71 -5.42
N HIS A 112 8.71 5.60 -5.22
CA HIS A 112 9.03 4.29 -5.78
C HIS A 112 8.26 3.98 -7.09
N GLY A 113 7.42 4.90 -7.57
CA GLY A 113 6.60 4.69 -8.76
C GLY A 113 5.59 3.55 -8.62
N ILE A 114 5.13 3.29 -7.39
CA ILE A 114 4.03 2.35 -7.13
C ILE A 114 2.75 3.17 -7.22
N ALA A 115 1.87 2.85 -8.16
CA ALA A 115 0.57 3.50 -8.26
C ALA A 115 -0.33 3.09 -7.08
N HIS A 116 -1.22 3.97 -6.62
CA HIS A 116 -2.07 3.70 -5.45
C HIS A 116 -3.40 4.45 -5.48
N THR A 117 -4.40 3.91 -4.80
CA THR A 117 -5.78 4.42 -4.76
C THR A 117 -6.47 3.96 -3.47
N GLY A 118 -7.58 4.60 -3.10
CA GLY A 118 -8.37 4.27 -1.91
C GLY A 118 -7.90 4.92 -0.62
N ALA A 119 -6.96 5.85 -0.71
CA ALA A 119 -6.59 6.77 0.36
C ALA A 119 -5.96 8.02 -0.25
N GLY A 120 -6.04 9.18 0.41
CA GLY A 120 -5.48 10.41 -0.11
C GLY A 120 -5.47 11.57 0.88
N PRO A 121 -4.92 12.74 0.48
CA PRO A 121 -4.98 13.98 1.24
C PRO A 121 -6.40 14.55 1.39
N ASP A 122 -7.33 14.14 0.53
CA ASP A 122 -8.72 14.55 0.51
C ASP A 122 -9.60 13.49 -0.20
N LEU A 123 -10.92 13.69 -0.16
CA LEU A 123 -11.91 12.79 -0.74
C LEU A 123 -11.76 12.60 -2.25
N ALA A 124 -11.45 13.68 -2.98
CA ALA A 124 -11.31 13.62 -4.44
C ALA A 124 -10.11 12.75 -4.83
N TRP A 125 -9.02 12.84 -4.07
CA TRP A 125 -7.83 12.02 -4.24
C TRP A 125 -8.10 10.57 -3.86
N ALA A 126 -8.70 10.31 -2.69
CA ALA A 126 -9.02 8.97 -2.22
C ALA A 126 -9.94 8.19 -3.19
N GLN A 127 -10.91 8.87 -3.83
CA GLN A 127 -11.82 8.29 -4.82
C GLN A 127 -11.24 8.16 -6.23
N SER A 128 -10.09 8.77 -6.51
CA SER A 128 -9.50 8.74 -7.84
C SER A 128 -8.89 7.37 -8.13
N PRO A 129 -9.19 6.75 -9.29
CA PRO A 129 -8.58 5.49 -9.66
C PRO A 129 -7.10 5.68 -9.99
N ALA A 130 -6.28 4.72 -9.61
CA ALA A 130 -4.93 4.58 -10.12
C ALA A 130 -4.97 3.90 -11.49
N VAL A 131 -4.15 4.38 -12.43
CA VAL A 131 -4.06 3.82 -13.79
C VAL A 131 -2.59 3.51 -14.11
N VAL A 132 -2.32 2.28 -14.53
CA VAL A 132 -1.00 1.81 -14.94
C VAL A 132 -1.05 1.34 -16.39
N ALA A 133 -0.04 1.70 -17.18
CA ALA A 133 0.13 1.19 -18.54
C ALA A 133 0.88 -0.15 -18.52
N CYS A 134 0.29 -1.18 -19.15
CA CYS A 134 0.87 -2.49 -19.37
C CYS A 134 1.00 -2.72 -20.89
N GLY A 135 2.07 -2.21 -21.49
CA GLY A 135 2.19 -2.12 -22.94
C GLY A 135 1.15 -1.15 -23.51
N ASP A 136 0.33 -1.61 -24.46
CA ASP A 136 -0.73 -0.82 -25.09
C ASP A 136 -2.06 -0.84 -24.31
N VAL A 137 -2.12 -1.55 -23.18
CA VAL A 137 -3.33 -1.67 -22.35
C VAL A 137 -3.19 -0.81 -21.09
N LEU A 138 -4.22 -0.03 -20.79
CA LEU A 138 -4.35 0.67 -19.50
C LEU A 138 -5.12 -0.20 -18.51
N VAL A 139 -4.57 -0.40 -17.32
CA VAL A 139 -5.21 -1.09 -16.20
C VAL A 139 -5.53 -0.07 -15.12
N GLY A 140 -6.82 0.12 -14.84
CA GLY A 140 -7.31 1.00 -13.78
C GLY A 140 -7.75 0.22 -12.55
N MET A 141 -7.51 0.76 -11.36
CA MET A 141 -8.03 0.27 -10.09
C MET A 141 -8.62 1.42 -9.30
N ALA A 142 -9.82 1.21 -8.75
CA ALA A 142 -10.39 2.02 -7.68
C ALA A 142 -10.55 1.12 -6.46
N ALA A 143 -10.31 1.64 -5.26
CA ALA A 143 -10.41 0.88 -4.02
C ALA A 143 -11.29 1.62 -3.02
N PHE A 144 -12.11 0.88 -2.29
CA PHE A 144 -13.07 1.38 -1.31
C PHE A 144 -13.12 0.42 -0.14
N CYS A 145 -13.42 0.93 1.06
CA CYS A 145 -13.63 0.13 2.25
C CYS A 145 -14.87 0.61 3.01
N ASP A 146 -15.37 -0.23 3.91
CA ASP A 146 -16.47 0.06 4.82
C ASP A 146 -15.98 0.40 6.23
N HIS A 147 -14.78 0.98 6.35
CA HIS A 147 -14.23 1.36 7.64
C HIS A 147 -15.06 2.48 8.31
N GLN A 148 -14.87 2.62 9.62
CA GLN A 148 -15.57 3.63 10.41
C GLN A 148 -15.24 5.05 9.93
N ASP A 149 -16.17 5.97 10.18
CA ASP A 149 -16.10 7.38 9.73
C ASP A 149 -14.86 8.13 10.24
N ASP A 150 -14.19 7.62 11.26
CA ASP A 150 -12.98 8.22 11.84
C ASP A 150 -11.75 8.15 10.91
N PHE A 151 -11.77 7.30 9.89
CA PHE A 151 -10.74 7.24 8.85
C PHE A 151 -11.19 7.85 7.52
N ALA A 152 -12.45 8.30 7.42
CA ALA A 152 -13.01 8.77 6.16
C ALA A 152 -12.27 10.01 5.65
N ALA A 153 -11.88 9.98 4.37
CA ALA A 153 -11.47 11.19 3.68
C ALA A 153 -12.66 12.15 3.54
N THR A 154 -12.41 13.45 3.69
CA THR A 154 -13.39 14.51 3.39
C THR A 154 -12.77 15.53 2.45
N ASP A 155 -13.51 16.59 2.09
CA ASP A 155 -12.99 17.64 1.21
C ASP A 155 -11.75 18.36 1.79
N ASP A 156 -11.55 18.31 3.11
CA ASP A 156 -10.46 18.99 3.83
C ASP A 156 -9.69 18.08 4.82
N HIS A 157 -9.94 16.77 4.80
CA HIS A 157 -9.29 15.82 5.70
C HIS A 157 -8.72 14.59 4.95
N PRO A 158 -7.44 14.23 5.20
CA PRO A 158 -6.85 13.00 4.65
C PRO A 158 -7.51 11.74 5.18
N GLY A 159 -7.62 10.72 4.35
CA GLY A 159 -8.20 9.45 4.79
C GLY A 159 -8.41 8.46 3.67
N ILE A 160 -9.32 7.51 3.91
CA ILE A 160 -9.72 6.43 2.99
C ILE A 160 -11.17 6.57 2.53
#